data_AF-A0A0F9N9J4-F1
#
_entry.id   AF-A0A0F9N9J4-F1
#
_cell.length_a   1.000
_cell.length_b   1.000
_cell.length_c   1.000
_cell.angle_alpha   90.00
_cell.angle_beta   90.00
_cell.angle_gamma   90.00
#
_symmetry.space_group_name_H-M   'P 1'
#
loop_
_entity.id
_entity.type
_entity.pdbx_description
1 polymer ?
#
loop_
_entity_poly.entity_id
_entity_poly.type
_entity_poly.pdbx_seq_one_letter_code
_entity_poly.pdbx_strand_id
1 'polypeptide(L)'
;MDELTGYKRADGSIGFRNHLLVMPLSGCQMTIAQRIADAVDGATVFAHPHGCDFQAGDFDLFAHTLERFALHANVGGVLFLAMGCAQGLTLHLPSKVRKSGRSVETINTQQAGTGELVSEGTRIAGGMVAQFERQERV
;
A
#
# COMPACT_ATOMS: atom_id res chain seq x y z
N MET A 1 -20.84 26.37 13.32
CA MET A 1 -19.90 26.33 12.19
C MET A 1 -19.24 24.98 12.29
N ASP A 2 -19.48 24.09 11.33
CA ASP A 2 -18.95 22.74 11.40
C ASP A 2 -17.50 22.77 10.93
N GLU A 3 -16.56 22.44 11.82
CA GLU A 3 -15.13 22.36 11.50
C GLU A 3 -14.81 21.02 10.84
N LEU A 4 -14.08 21.06 9.73
CA LEU A 4 -13.66 19.89 8.98
C LEU A 4 -12.27 19.44 9.43
N THR A 5 -12.19 18.29 10.11
CA THR A 5 -10.93 17.74 10.63
C THR A 5 -10.33 16.65 9.73
N GLY A 6 -9.01 16.49 9.75
CA GLY A 6 -8.29 15.51 8.92
C GLY A 6 -6.95 15.04 9.50
N TYR A 7 -6.30 14.10 8.83
CA TYR A 7 -5.02 13.52 9.20
C TYR A 7 -3.88 14.29 8.53
N LYS A 8 -3.09 15.01 9.31
CA LYS A 8 -1.93 15.74 8.81
C LYS A 8 -0.75 14.80 8.58
N ARG A 9 -0.13 14.91 7.39
CA ARG A 9 1.06 14.14 6.99
C ARG A 9 2.33 14.94 7.23
N ALA A 10 3.47 14.25 7.25
CA ALA A 10 4.78 14.89 7.45
C ALA A 10 5.12 15.90 6.34
N ASP A 11 4.60 15.70 5.13
CA ASP A 11 4.73 16.60 3.99
C ASP A 11 3.80 17.82 4.04
N GLY A 12 2.98 17.95 5.09
CA GLY A 12 2.02 19.04 5.29
C GLY A 12 0.67 18.82 4.62
N SER A 13 0.50 17.78 3.79
CA SER A 13 -0.82 17.44 3.22
C SER A 13 -1.78 16.94 4.30
N ILE A 14 -3.08 17.10 4.05
CA ILE A 14 -4.15 16.68 4.97
C ILE A 14 -5.09 15.73 4.24
N GLY A 15 -5.27 14.52 4.79
CA GLY A 15 -6.21 13.53 4.29
C GLY A 15 -7.47 13.47 5.15
N PHE A 16 -8.64 13.33 4.54
CA PHE A 16 -9.90 13.11 5.28
C PHE A 16 -10.13 11.64 5.64
N ARG A 17 -9.33 10.75 5.07
CA ARG A 17 -9.29 9.31 5.36
C ARG A 17 -7.89 8.88 5.77
N ASN A 18 -7.79 7.70 6.38
CA ASN A 18 -6.54 7.11 6.79
C ASN A 18 -6.50 5.63 6.38
N HIS A 19 -6.46 5.36 5.08
CA HIS A 19 -6.50 4.00 4.57
C HIS A 19 -5.15 3.29 4.68
N LEU A 20 -5.20 1.97 4.91
CA LEU A 20 -4.11 1.08 4.55
C LEU A 20 -4.25 0.72 3.07
N LEU A 21 -3.25 1.02 2.26
CA LEU A 21 -3.25 0.61 0.86
C LEU A 21 -2.54 -0.74 0.70
N VAL A 22 -3.28 -1.79 0.37
CA VAL A 22 -2.71 -3.07 -0.03
C VAL A 22 -2.33 -2.94 -1.51
N MET A 23 -1.03 -2.87 -1.78
CA MET A 23 -0.51 -2.53 -3.10
C MET A 23 0.23 -3.74 -3.71
N PRO A 24 -0.40 -4.46 -4.65
CA PRO A 24 0.33 -5.43 -5.45
C PRO A 24 1.31 -4.69 -6.37
N LEU A 25 2.53 -5.21 -6.50
CA LEU A 25 3.51 -4.68 -7.45
C LEU A 25 3.40 -5.34 -8.84
N SER A 26 2.57 -6.37 -8.95
CA SER A 26 2.21 -7.05 -10.20
C SER A 26 0.76 -7.53 -10.14
N GLY A 27 0.07 -7.46 -11.28
CA GLY A 27 -1.31 -7.91 -11.45
C GLY A 27 -1.55 -9.37 -11.02
N CYS A 28 -0.51 -10.20 -11.04
CA CYS A 28 -0.56 -11.59 -10.57
C CYS A 28 -0.94 -11.72 -9.07
N GLN A 29 -0.75 -10.67 -8.28
CA GLN A 29 -1.03 -10.67 -6.83
C GLN A 29 -2.37 -10.02 -6.48
N MET A 30 -3.15 -9.60 -7.48
CA MET A 30 -4.42 -8.88 -7.29
C MET A 30 -5.41 -9.65 -6.42
N THR A 31 -5.57 -10.96 -6.65
CA THR A 31 -6.50 -11.79 -5.87
C THR A 31 -6.09 -11.86 -4.39
N ILE A 32 -4.80 -11.90 -4.09
CA ILE A 32 -4.30 -11.90 -2.71
C ILE A 32 -4.56 -10.53 -2.08
N ALA A 33 -4.22 -9.45 -2.80
CA ALA A 33 -4.41 -8.08 -2.32
C ALA A 33 -5.87 -7.78 -1.99
N GLN A 34 -6.80 -8.15 -2.89
CA GLN A 34 -8.23 -7.95 -2.68
C GLN A 34 -8.72 -8.71 -1.44
N ARG A 35 -8.33 -9.99 -1.29
CA ARG A 35 -8.75 -10.79 -0.13
C ARG A 35 -8.24 -10.25 1.20
N ILE A 36 -7.02 -9.69 1.23
CA ILE A 36 -6.49 -9.02 2.43
C ILE A 36 -7.28 -7.75 2.72
N ALA A 37 -7.52 -6.91 1.70
CA ALA A 37 -8.25 -5.66 1.85
C ALA A 37 -9.69 -5.90 2.32
N ASP A 38 -10.38 -6.91 1.78
CA ASP A 38 -11.75 -7.25 2.17
C ASP A 38 -11.84 -7.79 3.61
N ALA A 39 -10.75 -8.34 4.15
CA ALA A 39 -10.69 -8.92 5.49
C ALA A 39 -10.32 -7.92 6.59
N VAL A 40 -9.88 -6.71 6.24
CA VAL A 40 -9.37 -5.71 7.20
C VAL A 40 -10.08 -4.39 6.99
N ASP A 41 -10.88 -3.96 7.98
CA ASP A 41 -11.52 -2.65 7.93
C ASP A 41 -10.47 -1.53 7.87
N GLY A 42 -10.78 -0.47 7.13
CA GLY A 42 -9.83 0.61 6.83
C GLY A 42 -8.77 0.27 5.77
N ALA A 43 -8.65 -0.99 5.33
CA ALA A 43 -7.81 -1.36 4.20
C ALA A 43 -8.53 -1.19 2.85
N THR A 44 -7.75 -0.91 1.81
CA THR A 44 -8.24 -0.84 0.43
C THR A 44 -7.14 -1.29 -0.52
N VAL A 45 -7.51 -1.68 -1.75
CA VAL A 45 -6.56 -2.16 -2.75
C VAL A 45 -6.35 -1.12 -3.85
N PHE A 46 -5.10 -0.95 -4.27
CA PHE A 46 -4.82 -0.30 -5.55
C PHE A 46 -4.93 -1.33 -6.67
N ALA A 47 -6.10 -1.42 -7.29
CA ALA A 47 -6.36 -2.40 -8.33
C ALA A 47 -5.80 -1.98 -9.69
N HIS A 48 -4.98 -2.83 -10.30
CA HIS A 48 -4.50 -2.64 -11.67
C HIS A 48 -4.29 -4.00 -12.38
N PRO A 49 -4.42 -4.05 -13.72
CA PRO A 49 -4.24 -5.30 -14.47
C PRO A 49 -2.78 -5.55 -14.90
N HIS A 50 -1.89 -4.57 -14.72
CA HIS A 50 -0.54 -4.62 -15.29
C HIS A 50 0.35 -5.70 -14.66
N GLY A 51 0.95 -6.55 -15.49
CA GLY A 51 1.97 -7.52 -15.11
C GLY A 51 3.37 -6.89 -15.03
N CYS A 52 4.42 -7.68 -15.17
CA CYS A 52 5.81 -7.21 -15.15
C CYS A 52 6.41 -6.98 -16.55
N ASP A 53 5.65 -7.24 -17.61
CA ASP A 53 6.08 -7.07 -19.00
C ASP A 53 5.81 -5.64 -19.46
N PHE A 54 6.75 -4.75 -19.17
CA PHE A 54 6.70 -3.34 -19.55
C PHE A 54 7.72 -3.05 -20.65
N GLN A 55 7.32 -2.24 -21.63
CA GLN A 55 8.29 -1.63 -22.53
C GLN A 55 9.08 -0.54 -21.79
N ALA A 56 10.27 -0.21 -22.29
CA ALA A 56 11.11 0.83 -21.69
C ALA A 56 10.35 2.17 -21.64
N GLY A 57 10.31 2.81 -20.45
CA GLY A 57 9.54 4.03 -20.17
C GLY A 57 8.19 3.78 -19.49
N ASP A 58 7.47 2.71 -19.86
CA ASP A 58 6.20 2.36 -19.21
C ASP A 58 6.41 1.92 -17.76
N PHE A 59 7.52 1.24 -17.49
CA PHE A 59 7.89 0.84 -16.13
C PHE A 59 8.07 2.05 -15.21
N ASP A 60 8.72 3.12 -15.70
CA ASP A 60 8.95 4.33 -14.91
C ASP A 60 7.64 5.08 -14.65
N LEU A 61 6.78 5.17 -15.67
CA LEU A 61 5.44 5.75 -15.51
C LEU A 61 4.59 4.97 -14.50
N PHE A 62 4.64 3.64 -14.57
CA PHE A 62 3.95 2.76 -13.64
C PHE A 62 4.48 2.93 -12.21
N ALA A 63 5.82 2.91 -12.04
CA ALA A 63 6.47 3.15 -10.75
C ALA A 63 6.08 4.50 -10.14
N HIS A 64 6.09 5.56 -10.95
CA HIS A 64 5.67 6.89 -10.53
C HIS A 64 4.19 6.93 -10.14
N THR A 65 3.33 6.23 -10.87
CA THR A 65 1.90 6.14 -10.55
C THR A 65 1.70 5.47 -9.19
N LEU A 66 2.31 4.30 -8.97
CA LEU A 66 2.25 3.60 -7.68
C LEU A 66 2.76 4.46 -6.52
N GLU A 67 3.87 5.18 -6.72
CA GLU A 67 4.39 6.12 -5.72
C GLU A 67 3.39 7.21 -5.35
N ARG A 68 2.69 7.80 -6.33
CA ARG A 68 1.70 8.86 -6.06
C ARG A 68 0.51 8.33 -5.27
N PHE A 69 0.05 7.11 -5.54
CA PHE A 69 -0.99 6.49 -4.72
C PHE A 69 -0.49 6.15 -3.31
N ALA A 70 0.71 5.58 -3.20
CA ALA A 70 1.32 5.23 -1.93
C ALA A 70 1.57 6.44 -1.00
N LEU A 71 1.82 7.61 -1.58
CA LEU A 71 2.05 8.88 -0.86
C LEU A 71 0.81 9.77 -0.80
N HIS A 72 -0.36 9.31 -1.22
CA HIS A 72 -1.57 10.13 -1.21
C HIS A 72 -1.95 10.54 0.23
N ALA A 73 -2.55 11.73 0.40
CA ALA A 73 -2.87 12.28 1.73
C ALA A 73 -3.84 11.38 2.52
N ASN A 74 -4.73 10.67 1.84
CA ASN A 74 -5.66 9.72 2.44
C ASN A 74 -5.06 8.35 2.83
N VAL A 75 -3.76 8.13 2.58
CA VAL A 75 -3.08 6.86 2.86
C VAL A 75 -2.21 7.00 4.10
N GLY A 76 -2.54 6.21 5.13
CA GLY A 76 -1.81 6.14 6.40
C GLY A 76 -0.64 5.15 6.38
N GLY A 77 -0.77 4.12 5.56
CA GLY A 77 0.30 3.16 5.34
C GLY A 77 0.08 2.31 4.10
N VAL A 78 1.09 1.54 3.72
CA VAL A 78 1.09 0.70 2.52
C VAL A 78 1.62 -0.69 2.83
N LEU A 79 0.84 -1.72 2.53
CA LEU A 79 1.29 -3.11 2.54
C LEU A 79 1.61 -3.51 1.10
N PHE A 80 2.89 -3.64 0.78
CA PHE A 80 3.31 -4.07 -0.55
C PHE A 80 3.27 -5.59 -0.67
N LEU A 81 2.67 -6.09 -1.75
CA LEU A 81 2.86 -7.48 -2.17
C LEU A 81 3.91 -7.49 -3.27
N ALA A 82 5.04 -8.13 -3.00
CA ALA A 82 6.20 -8.17 -3.88
C ALA A 82 6.43 -9.59 -4.43
N MET A 83 6.77 -9.66 -5.72
CA MET A 83 7.35 -10.85 -6.34
C MET A 83 8.69 -10.48 -6.97
N GLY A 84 9.58 -11.46 -7.14
CA GLY A 84 10.91 -11.29 -7.73
C GLY A 84 10.90 -10.65 -9.12
N CYS A 85 9.84 -10.78 -9.91
CA CYS A 85 9.71 -10.11 -11.21
C CYS A 85 9.52 -8.57 -11.12
N ALA A 86 9.22 -8.04 -9.93
CA ALA A 86 9.03 -6.61 -9.67
C ALA A 86 10.16 -6.02 -8.79
N GLN A 87 11.37 -6.61 -8.83
CA GLN A 87 12.45 -6.29 -7.90
C GLN A 87 12.81 -4.80 -7.82
N GLY A 88 12.79 -4.07 -8.94
CA GLY A 88 13.04 -2.63 -8.96
C GLY A 88 12.03 -1.83 -8.12
N LEU A 89 10.74 -2.15 -8.22
CA LEU A 89 9.68 -1.51 -7.44
C LEU A 89 9.81 -1.85 -5.94
N THR A 90 10.09 -3.11 -5.64
CA THR A 90 10.25 -3.63 -4.27
C THR A 90 11.36 -2.93 -3.48
N LEU A 91 12.44 -2.52 -4.16
CA LEU A 91 13.55 -1.82 -3.51
C LEU A 91 13.25 -0.33 -3.28
N HIS A 92 12.59 0.33 -4.23
CA HIS A 92 12.46 1.79 -4.21
C HIS A 92 11.20 2.28 -3.52
N LEU A 93 10.03 1.69 -3.80
CA LEU A 93 8.75 2.21 -3.28
C LEU A 93 8.64 2.12 -1.75
N PRO A 94 8.98 1.00 -1.08
CA PRO A 94 8.90 0.94 0.37
C PRO A 94 9.81 1.94 1.08
N SER A 95 11.00 2.22 0.50
CA SER A 95 11.91 3.23 1.02
C SER A 95 11.30 4.64 0.97
N LYS A 96 10.65 4.99 -0.14
CA LYS A 96 9.97 6.28 -0.30
C LYS A 96 8.81 6.46 0.68
N VAL A 97 7.96 5.43 0.83
CA VAL A 97 6.84 5.46 1.80
C VAL A 97 7.37 5.64 3.21
N ARG A 98 8.41 4.89 3.60
CA ARG A 98 9.06 5.01 4.92
C ARG A 98 9.60 6.41 5.17
N LYS A 99 10.30 7.01 4.20
CA LYS A 99 10.83 8.38 4.30
C LYS A 99 9.75 9.44 4.46
N SER A 100 8.53 9.16 3.98
CA SER A 100 7.38 10.05 4.16
C SER A 100 6.74 9.98 5.55
N GLY A 101 7.24 9.12 6.44
CA GLY A 101 6.71 8.91 7.79
C GLY A 101 5.45 8.03 7.85
N ARG A 102 5.04 7.42 6.73
CA ARG A 102 3.90 6.50 6.66
C ARG A 102 4.31 5.08 7.04
N SER A 103 3.38 4.31 7.61
CA SER A 103 3.62 2.90 7.94
C SER A 103 3.80 2.09 6.66
N VAL A 104 4.77 1.17 6.63
CA VAL A 104 5.04 0.39 5.42
C VAL A 104 5.60 -0.98 5.75
N GLU A 105 4.97 -1.99 5.17
CA GLU A 105 5.38 -3.38 5.24
C GLU A 105 5.44 -3.99 3.83
N THR A 106 6.13 -5.12 3.68
CA THR A 106 6.28 -5.80 2.40
C THR A 106 6.27 -7.31 2.59
N ILE A 107 5.39 -7.99 1.85
CA ILE A 107 5.30 -9.44 1.82
C ILE A 107 5.87 -9.94 0.51
N ASN A 108 6.83 -10.86 0.58
CA ASN A 108 7.27 -11.61 -0.59
C ASN A 108 6.29 -12.77 -0.86
N THR A 109 5.57 -12.71 -1.98
CA THR A 109 4.55 -13.70 -2.32
C THR A 109 5.07 -14.90 -3.11
N GLN A 110 6.37 -14.99 -3.41
CA GLN A 110 6.93 -16.15 -4.16
C GLN A 110 7.15 -17.39 -3.28
N GLN A 111 7.18 -17.22 -1.96
CA GLN A 111 7.67 -18.24 -1.03
C GLN A 111 6.54 -19.02 -0.34
N ALA A 112 5.27 -18.71 -0.61
CA ALA A 112 4.13 -19.29 0.08
C ALA A 112 2.89 -19.39 -0.84
N GLY A 113 1.91 -20.22 -0.43
CA GLY A 113 0.64 -20.36 -1.13
C GLY A 113 -0.34 -19.22 -0.84
N THR A 114 -1.34 -19.04 -1.71
CA THR A 114 -2.36 -17.97 -1.60
C THR A 114 -3.03 -17.90 -0.22
N GLY A 115 -3.44 -19.04 0.36
CA GLY A 115 -4.13 -19.05 1.65
C GLY A 115 -3.26 -18.57 2.80
N GLU A 116 -1.99 -19.00 2.82
CA GLU A 116 -1.00 -18.58 3.81
C GLU A 116 -0.68 -17.08 3.68
N LEU A 117 -0.50 -16.60 2.45
CA LEU A 117 -0.25 -15.19 2.16
C LEU A 117 -1.41 -14.28 2.56
N VAL A 118 -2.65 -14.73 2.35
CA VAL A 118 -3.83 -13.98 2.80
C VAL A 118 -3.89 -13.93 4.33
N SER A 119 -3.66 -15.06 5.01
CA SER A 119 -3.64 -15.11 6.47
C SER A 119 -2.58 -14.16 7.07
N GLU A 120 -1.36 -14.26 6.57
CA GLU A 120 -0.25 -13.42 7.00
C GLU A 120 -0.47 -11.94 6.65
N GLY A 121 -0.96 -11.66 5.46
CA GLY A 121 -1.30 -10.32 4.99
C GLY A 121 -2.38 -9.67 5.85
N THR A 122 -3.45 -10.38 6.19
CA THR A 122 -4.51 -9.90 7.07
C THR A 122 -3.98 -9.60 8.48
N ARG A 123 -3.11 -10.46 9.01
CA ARG A 123 -2.48 -10.25 10.32
C ARG A 123 -1.62 -8.99 10.35
N ILE A 124 -0.76 -8.81 9.35
CA ILE A 124 0.09 -7.62 9.23
C ILE A 124 -0.77 -6.36 9.03
N ALA A 125 -1.70 -6.41 8.08
CA ALA A 125 -2.57 -5.30 7.73
C ALA A 125 -3.39 -4.80 8.94
N GLY A 126 -3.98 -5.70 9.72
CA GLY A 126 -4.70 -5.33 10.94
C GLY A 126 -3.80 -4.63 11.97
N GLY A 127 -2.56 -5.10 12.14
CA GLY A 127 -1.57 -4.44 13.01
C GLY A 127 -1.19 -3.04 12.52
N MET A 128 -1.02 -2.87 11.21
CA MET A 128 -0.71 -1.58 10.59
C MET A 128 -1.86 -0.58 10.75
N VAL A 129 -3.10 -0.99 10.49
CA VAL A 129 -4.30 -0.14 10.64
C VAL A 129 -4.39 0.36 12.08
N ALA A 130 -4.33 -0.55 13.05
CA ALA A 130 -4.37 -0.19 14.46
C ALA A 130 -3.26 0.80 14.86
N GLN A 131 -2.10 0.77 14.19
CA GLN A 131 -0.99 1.68 14.44
C GLN A 131 -1.31 3.13 14.04
N PHE A 132 -1.78 3.35 12.82
CA PHE A 132 -1.98 4.72 12.31
C PHE A 132 -3.36 5.29 12.64
N GLU A 133 -4.35 4.47 13.02
CA GLU A 133 -5.66 4.97 13.47
C GLU A 133 -5.57 5.77 14.77
N ARG A 134 -4.52 5.56 15.56
CA ARG A 134 -4.22 6.36 16.76
C ARG A 134 -3.75 7.78 16.47
N GLN A 135 -3.59 8.15 15.20
CA GLN A 135 -3.21 9.52 14.82
C GLN A 135 -4.38 10.46 15.07
N GLU A 136 -4.11 11.56 15.79
CA GLU A 136 -5.10 12.60 16.03
C GLU A 136 -5.46 13.32 14.72
N ARG A 137 -6.73 13.68 14.62
CA ARG A 137 -7.24 14.52 13.54
C ARG A 137 -7.08 15.98 13.96
N VAL A 138 -6.53 16.79 13.06
CA VAL A 138 -6.33 18.23 13.22
C VAL A 138 -7.31 19.02 12.37
#